data_AF-A0A967I681-F1
#
_entry.id   AF-A0A967I681-F1
#
_cell.length_a   1.000
_cell.length_b   1.000
_cell.length_c   1.000
_cell.angle_alpha   90.00
_cell.angle_beta   90.00
_cell.angle_gamma   90.00
#
_symmetry.space_group_name_H-M   'P 1'
#
loop_
_entity.id
_entity.type
_entity.pdbx_description
1 polymer ?
#
loop_
_entity_poly.entity_id
_entity_poly.type
_entity_poly.pdbx_seq_one_letter_code
_entity_poly.pdbx_strand_id
1 'polypeptide(L)' 'MVWARPLKVFVSIVPQKYFVEKVGGDLVDVSVMVQPGANPHNYEPKPKQMVALSKT' A
#
# COMPACT_ATOMS: atom_id res chain seq x y z
N MET A 1 -20.07 -14.25 15.05
CA MET A 1 -18.87 -13.41 15.25
C MET A 1 -18.43 -12.90 13.88
N VAL A 2 -18.59 -11.61 13.59
CA VAL A 2 -18.12 -11.02 12.32
C VAL A 2 -16.81 -10.31 12.63
N TRP A 3 -15.70 -10.83 12.10
CA TRP A 3 -14.42 -10.14 12.17
C TRP A 3 -14.38 -9.06 11.10
N ALA A 4 -13.90 -7.86 11.44
CA ALA A 4 -13.70 -6.80 10.45
C ALA A 4 -12.58 -7.21 9.48
N ARG A 5 -12.74 -6.87 8.19
CA ARG A 5 -11.69 -7.13 7.20
C ARG A 5 -10.50 -6.19 7.44
N PRO A 6 -9.26 -6.62 7.14
CA PRO A 6 -8.08 -5.78 7.25
C PRO A 6 -8.25 -4.46 6.47
N LEU A 7 -7.74 -3.37 7.03
CA LEU A 7 -7.75 -2.06 6.40
C LEU A 7 -6.75 -2.03 5.24
N LYS A 8 -7.23 -1.68 4.04
CA LYS A 8 -6.35 -1.51 2.89
C LYS A 8 -5.58 -0.20 3.02
N VAL A 9 -4.25 -0.28 2.94
CA VAL A 9 -3.36 0.88 3.05
C VAL A 9 -2.46 0.93 1.83
N PHE A 10 -2.39 2.10 1.18
CA PHE A 10 -1.38 2.35 0.15
C PHE A 10 -0.25 3.20 0.73
N VAL A 11 0.98 2.83 0.40
CA VAL A 11 2.18 3.61 0.71
C VAL A 11 2.99 3.85 -0.56
N SER A 12 3.81 4.89 -0.55
CA SER A 12 4.59 5.28 -1.73
C SER A 12 5.77 4.32 -1.95
N ILE A 13 6.50 3.97 -0.90
CA ILE A 13 7.78 3.26 -0.99
C ILE A 13 7.92 2.14 0.06
N VAL A 14 8.84 1.19 -0.19
CA VAL A 14 9.05 0.00 0.66
C VAL A 14 9.36 0.32 2.13
N PRO A 15 10.18 1.32 2.50
CA PRO A 15 10.42 1.65 3.90
C PRO A 15 9.14 2.00 4.67
N GLN A 16 8.17 2.67 4.04
CA GLN A 16 6.90 3.00 4.67
C GLN A 16 6.06 1.75 4.95
N LYS A 17 6.07 0.78 4.02
CA LYS A 17 5.36 -0.50 4.20
C LYS A 17 5.81 -1.22 5.47
N TYR A 18 7.12 -1.27 5.70
CA TYR A 18 7.69 -1.91 6.88
C TYR A 18 7.10 -1.35 8.18
N PHE A 19 7.05 -0.02 8.33
CA PHE A 19 6.51 0.60 9.54
C PHE A 19 5.01 0.35 9.70
N VAL A 20 4.24 0.44 8.61
CA VAL A 20 2.79 0.19 8.65
C VAL A 20 2.48 -1.26 9.05
N GLU A 21 3.20 -2.24 8.49
CA GLU A 21 3.02 -3.65 8.87
C GLU A 21 3.43 -3.91 10.32
N LYS A 22 4.50 -3.27 10.81
CA LYS A 22 4.92 -3.42 12.21
C LYS A 22 3.95 -2.81 13.22
N VAL A 23 3.24 -1.76 12.85
CA VAL A 23 2.25 -1.11 13.72
C VAL A 23 0.87 -1.77 13.61
N GLY A 24 0.42 -2.07 12.39
CA GLY A 24 -0.92 -2.57 12.12
C GLY A 24 -1.08 -4.09 12.25
N GLY A 25 0.01 -4.86 12.12
CA GLY A 25 -0.05 -6.33 12.16
C GLY A 25 -1.09 -6.89 11.19
N ASP A 26 -1.89 -7.85 11.65
CA ASP A 26 -2.93 -8.51 10.86
C ASP A 26 -4.17 -7.62 10.58
N LEU A 27 -4.20 -6.39 11.12
CA LEU A 27 -5.30 -5.44 10.91
C LEU A 27 -5.17 -4.66 9.61
N VAL A 28 -4.05 -4.76 8.90
CA VAL A 28 -3.76 -3.99 7.69
C VAL A 28 -3.32 -4.87 6.53
N ASP A 29 -3.71 -4.46 5.32
CA ASP A 29 -3.26 -5.01 4.04
C ASP A 29 -2.56 -3.89 3.26
N VAL A 30 -1.22 -3.93 3.19
CA VAL A 30 -0.39 -2.81 2.74
C VAL A 30 0.17 -3.03 1.33
N SER A 31 -0.18 -2.13 0.41
CA SER A 31 0.29 -2.09 -0.97
C SER A 31 1.28 -0.95 -1.21
N VAL A 32 2.35 -1.21 -1.97
CA VAL A 32 3.37 -0.20 -2.33
C VAL A 32 3.16 0.28 -3.76
N MET A 33 3.18 1.60 -3.97
CA MET A 33 3.03 2.21 -5.29
C MET A 33 4.29 2.06 -6.15
N VAL A 34 5.45 2.47 -5.63
CA VAL A 34 6.73 2.37 -6.33
C VAL A 34 7.37 1.02 -6.02
N GLN A 35 7.41 0.14 -7.02
CA GLN A 35 7.98 -1.20 -6.86
C GLN A 35 9.50 -1.15 -6.66
N PRO A 36 10.09 -2.15 -5.97
CA PRO A 36 11.54 -2.25 -5.83
C PRO A 36 12.25 -2.17 -7.18
N GLY A 37 13.33 -1.39 -7.26
CA GLY A 37 14.10 -1.18 -8.50
C GLY A 37 13.55 -0.09 -9.43
N ALA A 38 12.34 0.43 -9.19
CA ALA A 38 11.87 1.64 -9.86
C ALA A 38 12.42 2.90 -9.17
N ASN A 39 12.70 3.96 -9.94
CA ASN A 39 13.11 5.24 -9.39
C ASN A 39 11.85 6.03 -8.93
N PRO A 40 11.73 6.41 -7.64
CA PRO A 40 10.57 7.16 -7.15
C PRO A 40 10.40 8.53 -7.81
N HIS A 41 11.49 9.15 -8.26
CA HIS A 41 11.47 10.53 -8.78
C HIS A 41 10.90 10.64 -10.20
N ASN A 42 10.81 9.53 -10.93
CA ASN A 42 10.21 9.47 -12.26
C ASN A 42 9.05 8.47 -12.33
N TYR A 43 8.51 8.07 -11.16
CA TYR A 43 7.42 7.13 -11.09
C TYR A 43 6.12 7.76 -11.60
N GLU A 44 5.55 7.15 -12.63
CA GLU A 44 4.19 7.42 -13.07
C GLU A 44 3.26 6.28 -12.64
N PRO A 45 2.19 6.58 -11.88
CA PRO A 45 1.25 5.56 -11.46
C PRO A 45 0.47 4.99 -12.64
N LYS A 46 0.39 3.66 -12.72
CA LYS A 46 -0.43 3.00 -13.74
C LYS A 46 -1.91 3.28 -13.49
N PRO A 47 -2.75 3.41 -14.53
CA PRO A 47 -4.20 3.61 -14.35
C PRO A 47 -4.86 2.59 -13.41
N LYS A 48 -4.42 1.32 -13.47
CA LYS A 48 -4.91 0.27 -12.57
C LYS A 48 -4.61 0.55 -11.08
N GLN A 49 -3.46 1.15 -10.78
CA GLN A 49 -3.10 1.54 -9.40
C GLN A 49 -3.97 2.70 -8.93
N MET A 50 -4.26 3.67 -9.81
CA MET A 50 -5.17 4.79 -9.50
C MET A 50 -6.60 4.31 -9.21
N VAL A 51 -7.10 3.36 -9.99
CA VAL A 51 -8.42 2.73 -9.74
C VAL A 51 -8.45 1.94 -8.43
N ALA A 52 -7.32 1.36 -8.01
CA ALA A 52 -7.23 0.66 -6.74
C ALA A 52 -7.17 1.65 -5.56
N LEU A 53 -6.43 2.75 -5.70
CA LEU A 53 -6.32 3.82 -4.72
C LEU A 53 -7.66 4.54 -4.50
N SER A 54 -8.50 4.68 -5.53
CA SER A 54 -9.84 5.27 -5.35
C SER A 54 -10.83 4.40 -4.58
N LYS A 55 -10.42 3.18 -4.18
CA LYS A 55 -11.26 2.18 -3.50
C LYS A 55 -10.76 1.86 -2.08
N THR A 56 -9.80 2.63 -1.57
CA THR A 56 -9.40 2.61 -0.15
C THR A 56 -10.24 3.55 0.67
#